data_AF-A0A1H2XUY8-F1
#
_entry.id   AF-A0A1H2XUY8-F1
#
_cell.length_a   1.000
_cell.length_b   1.000
_cell.length_c   1.000
_cell.angle_alpha   90.00
_cell.angle_beta   90.00
_cell.angle_gamma   90.00
#
_symmetry.space_group_name_H-M   'P 1'
#
loop_
_entity.id
_entity.type
_entity.pdbx_description
1 polymer ?
#
loop_
_entity_poly.entity_id
_entity_poly.type
_entity_poly.pdbx_seq_one_letter_code
_entity_poly.pdbx_strand_id
1 'polypeptide(L)'
;MEGKLLKTSLKFGLTLGVINLLLGVFATYTFDPNNLSQQSSILISFITWVLFILTITIAHFQFNKSNGNYISFKDAILIGLIIIGVTYIISIVYSIVSYEFLLTEKIEIFNRNLSEKFGTNLNKSFISIETLFFKSLFGLLIQIFLLFVIITIESQWKIYKKAGKEGWASIIPIYNIIILLEIVKKPLWWFILLLIPFVNIIIAILIINKLSIRFGKNEGFTFGLIFLPFIFYPLLGMSKVEYNNE
;
A
#
# COMPACT_ATOMS: atom_id res chain seq x y z
N MET A 1 8.93 24.22 -7.72
CA MET A 1 8.47 23.13 -6.82
C MET A 1 8.70 21.76 -7.46
N GLU A 2 8.30 21.57 -8.71
CA GLU A 2 8.39 20.28 -9.43
C GLU A 2 9.82 19.71 -9.56
N GLY A 3 10.84 20.54 -9.85
CA GLY A 3 12.21 20.05 -10.00
C GLY A 3 12.82 19.43 -8.73
N LYS A 4 12.46 19.95 -7.55
CA LYS A 4 12.91 19.40 -6.26
C LYS A 4 12.21 18.08 -5.95
N LEU A 5 10.91 18.02 -6.23
CA LEU A 5 10.10 16.80 -6.08
C LEU A 5 10.63 15.66 -6.94
N LEU A 6 10.85 15.94 -8.22
CA LEU A 6 11.38 14.95 -9.16
C LEU A 6 12.73 14.41 -8.69
N LYS A 7 13.67 15.30 -8.33
CA LYS A 7 15.00 14.90 -7.87
C LYS A 7 14.96 14.03 -6.62
N THR A 8 14.16 14.40 -5.62
CA THR A 8 14.01 13.63 -4.38
C THR A 8 13.40 12.25 -4.66
N SER A 9 12.32 12.21 -5.44
CA SER A 9 11.60 10.95 -5.74
C SER A 9 12.46 9.98 -6.55
N LEU A 10 13.20 10.49 -7.54
CA LEU A 10 14.14 9.68 -8.33
C LEU A 10 15.26 9.10 -7.46
N LYS A 11 15.85 9.90 -6.55
CA LYS A 11 16.90 9.42 -5.64
C LYS A 11 16.40 8.23 -4.80
N PHE A 12 15.21 8.34 -4.23
CA PHE A 12 14.62 7.28 -3.42
C PHE A 12 14.22 6.05 -4.25
N GLY A 13 13.63 6.25 -5.44
CA GLY A 13 13.33 5.16 -6.37
C GLY A 13 14.58 4.38 -6.79
N LEU A 14 15.68 5.08 -7.09
CA LEU A 14 16.95 4.43 -7.41
C LEU A 14 17.53 3.68 -6.21
N THR A 15 17.49 4.28 -5.01
CA THR A 15 18.03 3.65 -3.80
C THR A 15 17.28 2.36 -3.50
N LEU A 16 15.95 2.40 -3.53
CA LEU A 16 15.11 1.24 -3.29
C LEU A 16 15.25 0.19 -4.38
N GLY A 17 15.33 0.61 -5.65
CA GLY A 17 15.58 -0.29 -6.77
C GLY A 17 16.88 -1.06 -6.64
N VAL A 18 17.97 -0.39 -6.24
CA VAL A 18 19.27 -1.05 -6.01
C VAL A 18 19.19 -2.03 -4.84
N ILE A 19 18.56 -1.64 -3.72
CA ILE A 19 18.36 -2.53 -2.57
C ILE A 19 17.56 -3.77 -2.98
N ASN A 20 16.46 -3.59 -3.71
CA ASN A 20 15.61 -4.69 -4.18
C ASN A 20 16.36 -5.61 -5.15
N LEU A 21 17.19 -5.05 -6.02
CA LEU A 21 18.05 -5.82 -6.91
C LEU A 21 19.02 -6.70 -6.09
N LEU A 22 19.72 -6.12 -5.11
CA LEU A 22 20.65 -6.87 -4.25
C LEU A 22 19.95 -7.97 -3.46
N LEU A 23 18.77 -7.67 -2.89
CA LEU A 23 17.95 -8.65 -2.19
C LEU A 23 17.45 -9.74 -3.14
N GLY A 24 17.08 -9.40 -4.38
CA GLY A 24 16.72 -10.35 -5.42
C GLY A 24 17.87 -11.32 -5.72
N VAL A 25 19.08 -10.78 -5.97
CA VAL A 25 20.28 -11.60 -6.22
C VAL A 25 20.51 -12.54 -5.03
N PHE A 26 20.43 -12.02 -3.82
CA PHE A 26 20.59 -12.81 -2.61
C PHE A 26 19.50 -13.88 -2.45
N ALA A 27 18.24 -13.59 -2.79
CA ALA A 27 17.14 -14.56 -2.80
C ALA A 27 17.37 -15.68 -3.80
N THR A 28 17.90 -15.35 -4.97
CA THR A 28 18.25 -16.34 -6.01
C THR A 28 19.42 -17.22 -5.58
N TYR A 29 20.40 -16.64 -4.89
CA TYR A 29 21.52 -17.40 -4.35
C TYR A 29 21.09 -18.37 -3.25
N THR A 30 20.28 -17.88 -2.30
CA THR A 30 19.75 -18.65 -1.16
C THR A 30 18.59 -19.58 -1.52
N PHE A 31 18.12 -19.55 -2.77
CA PHE A 31 17.18 -20.52 -3.29
C PHE A 31 17.86 -21.89 -3.39
N ASP A 32 17.42 -22.81 -2.53
CA ASP A 32 17.84 -24.20 -2.52
C ASP A 32 16.74 -25.04 -3.20
N PRO A 33 17.00 -25.62 -4.38
CA PRO A 33 15.99 -26.37 -5.12
C PRO A 33 15.59 -27.70 -4.43
N ASN A 34 16.34 -28.14 -3.43
CA ASN A 34 16.01 -29.34 -2.66
C ASN A 34 15.13 -29.04 -1.43
N ASN A 35 15.08 -27.78 -0.99
CA ASN A 35 14.27 -27.37 0.14
C ASN A 35 12.91 -26.82 -0.29
N LEU A 36 11.88 -27.66 -0.25
CA LEU A 36 10.51 -27.28 -0.65
C LEU A 36 9.86 -26.18 0.20
N SER A 37 10.33 -25.93 1.42
CA SER A 37 9.76 -24.91 2.30
C SER A 37 10.09 -23.48 1.86
N GLN A 38 11.21 -23.29 1.15
CA GLN A 38 11.69 -22.00 0.63
C GLN A 38 11.63 -20.83 1.64
N GLN A 39 11.85 -21.10 2.93
CA GLN A 39 11.72 -20.10 4.00
C GLN A 39 12.65 -18.89 3.80
N SER A 40 13.85 -19.10 3.26
CA SER A 40 14.81 -18.04 2.94
C SER A 40 14.24 -17.04 1.93
N SER A 41 13.65 -17.52 0.83
CA SER A 41 13.05 -16.66 -0.20
C SER A 41 11.82 -15.92 0.30
N ILE A 42 11.02 -16.54 1.18
CA ILE A 42 9.85 -15.91 1.82
C ILE A 42 10.31 -14.77 2.72
N LEU A 43 11.33 -15.00 3.55
CA LEU A 43 11.89 -13.98 4.45
C LEU A 43 12.43 -12.77 3.68
N ILE A 44 13.16 -12.99 2.59
CA ILE A 44 13.71 -11.91 1.76
C ILE A 44 12.59 -11.11 1.08
N SER A 45 11.52 -11.79 0.64
CA SER A 45 10.33 -11.11 0.10
C SER A 45 9.69 -10.21 1.16
N PHE A 46 9.53 -10.69 2.39
CA PHE A 46 9.01 -9.90 3.50
C PHE A 46 9.88 -8.68 3.83
N ILE A 47 11.21 -8.86 3.92
CA ILE A 47 12.16 -7.76 4.16
C ILE A 47 12.06 -6.68 3.08
N THR A 48 11.96 -7.09 1.81
CA THR A 48 11.77 -6.18 0.67
C THR A 48 10.53 -5.29 0.86
N TRP A 49 9.41 -5.87 1.29
CA TRP A 49 8.18 -5.11 1.55
C TRP A 49 8.33 -4.11 2.71
N VAL A 50 9.01 -4.49 3.78
CA VAL A 50 9.28 -3.59 4.91
C VAL A 50 10.14 -2.40 4.48
N LEU A 51 11.21 -2.66 3.72
CA LEU A 51 12.11 -1.60 3.22
C LEU A 51 11.41 -0.66 2.24
N PHE A 52 10.50 -1.18 1.43
CA PHE A 52 9.66 -0.38 0.53
C PHE A 52 8.82 0.64 1.31
N ILE A 53 8.10 0.18 2.33
CA ILE A 53 7.26 1.04 3.19
C ILE A 53 8.11 2.09 3.92
N LEU A 54 9.25 1.67 4.49
CA LEU A 54 10.18 2.57 5.17
C LEU A 54 10.70 3.65 4.22
N THR A 55 11.08 3.27 2.99
CA THR A 55 11.66 4.21 2.02
C THR A 55 10.64 5.26 1.58
N ILE A 56 9.40 4.86 1.31
CA ILE A 56 8.31 5.81 0.99
C ILE A 56 8.06 6.76 2.16
N THR A 57 8.04 6.23 3.39
CA THR A 57 7.81 7.03 4.60
C THR A 57 8.92 8.05 4.81
N ILE A 58 10.17 7.65 4.63
CA ILE A 58 11.34 8.54 4.73
C ILE A 58 11.32 9.57 3.59
N ALA A 59 10.99 9.16 2.37
CA ALA A 59 10.89 10.06 1.22
C ALA A 59 9.83 11.15 1.47
N HIS A 60 8.66 10.75 1.95
CA HIS A 60 7.60 11.66 2.36
C HIS A 60 8.09 12.62 3.45
N PHE A 61 8.66 12.12 4.54
CA PHE A 61 9.12 12.96 5.65
C PHE A 61 10.20 13.97 5.23
N GLN A 62 11.19 13.53 4.44
CA GLN A 62 12.25 14.41 3.96
C GLN A 62 11.74 15.45 2.96
N PHE A 63 10.85 15.06 2.03
CA PHE A 63 10.24 16.01 1.13
C PHE A 63 9.41 17.04 1.91
N ASN A 64 8.68 16.60 2.93
CA ASN A 64 7.85 17.45 3.78
C ASN A 64 8.70 18.50 4.50
N LYS A 65 9.77 18.05 5.17
CA LYS A 65 10.74 18.93 5.84
C LYS A 65 11.35 19.94 4.86
N SER A 66 11.59 19.53 3.62
CA SER A 66 12.19 20.39 2.59
C SER A 66 11.24 21.43 2.00
N ASN A 67 9.93 21.30 2.23
CA ASN A 67 8.87 22.18 1.70
C ASN A 67 8.03 22.82 2.82
N GLY A 68 8.64 23.09 3.98
CA GLY A 68 7.96 23.81 5.07
C GLY A 68 6.90 22.98 5.80
N ASN A 69 7.11 21.66 5.90
CA ASN A 69 6.18 20.71 6.53
C ASN A 69 4.78 20.66 5.89
N TYR A 70 4.71 21.01 4.60
CA TYR A 70 3.53 20.81 3.78
C TYR A 70 3.83 19.98 2.52
N ILE A 71 2.95 19.01 2.25
CA ILE A 71 2.90 18.24 1.01
C ILE A 71 1.45 18.22 0.53
N SER A 72 1.22 18.59 -0.74
CA SER A 72 -0.10 18.44 -1.34
C SER A 72 -0.39 16.97 -1.67
N PHE A 73 -1.66 16.57 -1.67
CA PHE A 73 -2.07 15.21 -2.05
C PHE A 73 -1.53 14.78 -3.42
N LYS A 74 -1.55 15.70 -4.40
CA LYS A 74 -0.98 15.48 -5.74
C LYS A 74 0.51 15.16 -5.66
N ASP A 75 1.26 15.89 -4.84
CA ASP A 75 2.70 15.69 -4.68
C ASP A 75 3.01 14.35 -4.00
N ALA A 76 2.24 13.97 -2.97
CA ALA A 76 2.41 12.68 -2.29
C ALA A 76 2.20 11.50 -3.25
N ILE A 77 1.13 11.55 -4.07
CA ILE A 77 0.87 10.55 -5.11
C ILE A 77 2.03 10.52 -6.10
N LEU A 78 2.44 11.69 -6.60
CA LEU A 78 3.49 11.78 -7.61
C LEU A 78 4.83 11.21 -7.10
N ILE A 79 5.22 11.51 -5.86
CA ILE A 79 6.42 10.94 -5.21
C ILE A 79 6.32 9.42 -5.17
N GLY A 80 5.20 8.88 -4.68
CA GLY A 80 4.98 7.44 -4.59
C GLY A 80 5.04 6.75 -5.95
N LEU A 81 4.35 7.28 -6.95
CA LEU A 81 4.31 6.72 -8.30
C LEU A 81 5.68 6.76 -8.99
N ILE A 82 6.47 7.83 -8.82
CA ILE A 82 7.83 7.91 -9.35
C ILE A 82 8.73 6.86 -8.70
N ILE A 83 8.67 6.72 -7.37
CA ILE A 83 9.46 5.71 -6.64
C ILE A 83 9.10 4.30 -7.13
N ILE A 84 7.79 3.99 -7.21
CA ILE A 84 7.29 2.70 -7.68
C ILE A 84 7.75 2.44 -9.12
N GLY A 85 7.55 3.40 -10.03
CA GLY A 85 7.90 3.25 -11.44
C GLY A 85 9.39 2.97 -11.66
N VAL A 86 10.28 3.75 -11.01
CA VAL A 86 11.73 3.53 -11.11
C VAL A 86 12.12 2.18 -10.52
N THR A 87 11.59 1.83 -9.35
CA THR A 87 11.86 0.54 -8.68
C THR A 87 11.39 -0.63 -9.54
N TYR A 88 10.24 -0.49 -10.19
CA TYR A 88 9.64 -1.51 -11.04
C TYR A 88 10.47 -1.77 -12.31
N ILE A 89 10.93 -0.71 -12.97
CA ILE A 89 11.81 -0.83 -14.16
C ILE A 89 13.08 -1.63 -13.80
N ILE A 90 13.73 -1.28 -12.69
CA ILE A 90 14.92 -2.01 -12.21
C ILE A 90 14.59 -3.48 -11.91
N SER A 91 13.43 -3.73 -11.30
CA SER A 91 12.99 -5.08 -10.94
C SER A 91 12.70 -5.96 -12.16
N ILE A 92 12.12 -5.40 -13.24
CA ILE A 92 11.92 -6.14 -14.50
C ILE A 92 13.26 -6.53 -15.11
N VAL A 93 14.18 -5.58 -15.23
CA VAL A 93 15.52 -5.83 -15.81
C VAL A 93 16.21 -6.95 -15.03
N TYR A 94 16.17 -6.87 -13.70
CA TYR A 94 16.70 -7.91 -12.82
C TYR A 94 16.01 -9.27 -13.03
N SER A 95 14.67 -9.30 -13.12
CA SER A 95 13.92 -10.54 -13.27
C SER A 95 14.24 -11.26 -14.59
N ILE A 96 14.43 -10.51 -15.68
CA ILE A 96 14.80 -11.06 -16.98
C ILE A 96 16.20 -11.67 -16.89
N VAL A 97 17.18 -10.88 -16.43
CA VAL A 97 18.58 -11.33 -16.31
C VAL A 97 18.70 -12.53 -15.37
N SER A 98 18.01 -12.53 -14.23
CA SER A 98 18.12 -13.62 -13.27
C SER A 98 17.46 -14.90 -13.75
N TYR A 99 16.33 -14.78 -14.46
CA TYR A 99 15.69 -15.93 -15.07
C TYR A 99 16.60 -16.59 -16.10
N GLU A 100 17.15 -15.81 -17.03
CA GLU A 100 18.01 -16.33 -18.10
C GLU A 100 19.33 -16.92 -17.58
N PHE A 101 19.98 -16.27 -16.62
CA PHE A 101 21.36 -16.60 -16.24
C PHE A 101 21.53 -17.33 -14.90
N LEU A 102 20.56 -17.25 -13.96
CA LEU A 102 20.77 -17.70 -12.57
C LEU A 102 19.79 -18.77 -12.09
N LEU A 103 18.58 -18.85 -12.67
CA LEU A 103 17.47 -19.60 -12.08
C LEU A 103 17.04 -20.85 -12.86
N THR A 104 17.27 -20.93 -14.18
CA THR A 104 16.75 -22.00 -15.04
C THR A 104 17.05 -23.40 -14.49
N GLU A 105 18.33 -23.72 -14.22
CA GLU A 105 18.74 -25.04 -13.75
C GLU A 105 18.16 -25.37 -12.35
N LYS A 106 18.20 -24.39 -11.43
CA LYS A 106 17.65 -24.58 -10.08
C LYS A 106 16.13 -24.84 -10.11
N ILE A 107 15.40 -24.16 -10.98
CA ILE A 107 13.95 -24.33 -11.14
C ILE A 107 13.62 -25.73 -11.65
N GLU A 108 14.38 -26.25 -12.62
CA GLU A 108 14.18 -27.60 -13.15
C GLU A 108 14.35 -28.67 -12.05
N ILE A 109 15.40 -28.55 -11.25
CA ILE A 109 15.64 -29.44 -10.10
C ILE A 109 14.49 -29.34 -9.09
N PHE A 110 14.05 -28.13 -8.76
CA PHE A 110 12.95 -27.91 -7.83
C PHE A 110 11.63 -28.52 -8.32
N ASN A 111 11.31 -28.35 -9.61
CA ASN A 111 10.10 -28.91 -10.21
C ASN A 111 10.13 -30.44 -10.22
N ARG A 112 11.30 -31.05 -10.46
CA ARG A 112 11.47 -32.50 -10.36
C ARG A 112 11.21 -33.00 -8.93
N ASN A 113 11.83 -32.35 -7.93
CA ASN A 113 11.65 -32.72 -6.53
C ASN A 113 10.18 -32.56 -6.07
N LEU A 114 9.48 -31.53 -6.56
CA LEU A 114 8.04 -31.34 -6.36
C LEU A 114 7.21 -32.46 -6.99
N SER A 115 7.50 -32.76 -8.26
CA SER A 115 6.84 -33.79 -9.06
C SER A 115 6.93 -35.15 -8.36
N GLU A 116 8.12 -35.51 -7.88
CA GLU A 116 8.37 -36.73 -7.11
C GLU A 116 7.57 -36.76 -5.80
N LYS A 117 7.58 -35.67 -5.02
CA LYS A 117 6.89 -35.63 -3.72
C LYS A 117 5.38 -35.75 -3.85
N PHE A 118 4.79 -35.19 -4.91
CA PHE A 118 3.34 -35.15 -5.10
C PHE A 118 2.81 -36.15 -6.14
N GLY A 119 3.68 -36.95 -6.77
CA GLY A 119 3.29 -37.93 -7.79
C GLY A 119 2.64 -37.29 -9.03
N THR A 120 3.08 -36.10 -9.42
CA THR A 120 2.50 -35.33 -10.54
C THR A 120 3.52 -35.16 -11.66
N ASN A 121 3.11 -35.22 -12.93
CA ASN A 121 4.01 -34.92 -14.05
C ASN A 121 4.04 -33.40 -14.32
N LEU A 122 4.93 -32.69 -13.65
CA LEU A 122 5.21 -31.26 -13.93
C LEU A 122 6.12 -31.15 -15.16
N ASN A 123 5.62 -31.57 -16.34
CA ASN A 123 6.40 -31.68 -17.58
C ASN A 123 6.57 -30.35 -18.34
N LYS A 124 6.25 -29.22 -17.72
CA LYS A 124 6.49 -27.87 -18.27
C LYS A 124 7.04 -26.98 -17.19
N SER A 125 8.10 -26.23 -17.51
CA SER A 125 8.55 -25.11 -16.70
C SER A 125 7.36 -24.15 -16.52
N PHE A 126 6.81 -24.11 -15.31
CA PHE A 126 5.72 -23.19 -14.94
C PHE A 126 6.15 -21.71 -14.94
N ILE A 127 7.34 -21.40 -15.47
CA ILE A 127 7.93 -20.08 -15.47
C ILE A 127 8.26 -19.74 -16.93
N SER A 128 7.25 -19.38 -17.72
CA SER A 128 7.48 -18.72 -19.01
C SER A 128 7.72 -17.22 -18.80
N ILE A 129 8.30 -16.54 -19.79
CA ILE A 129 8.41 -15.07 -19.77
C ILE A 129 7.05 -14.40 -19.47
N GLU A 130 5.96 -14.97 -19.98
CA GLU A 130 4.59 -14.50 -19.72
C GLU A 130 4.24 -14.57 -18.23
N THR A 131 4.57 -15.67 -17.54
CA THR A 131 4.31 -15.80 -16.09
C THR A 131 5.14 -14.82 -15.27
N LEU A 132 6.39 -14.55 -15.65
CA LEU A 132 7.23 -13.54 -15.01
C LEU A 132 6.65 -12.14 -15.21
N PHE A 133 6.17 -11.85 -16.41
CA PHE A 133 5.47 -10.61 -16.71
C PHE A 133 4.21 -10.44 -15.86
N PHE A 134 3.33 -11.46 -15.78
CA PHE A 134 2.13 -11.40 -14.95
C PHE A 134 2.44 -11.26 -13.45
N LYS A 135 3.46 -11.97 -12.95
CA LYS A 135 3.92 -11.84 -11.55
C LYS A 135 4.43 -10.42 -11.27
N SER A 136 5.20 -9.87 -12.19
CA SER A 136 5.70 -8.49 -12.12
C SER A 136 4.54 -7.49 -12.09
N LEU A 137 3.59 -7.61 -13.01
CA LEU A 137 2.40 -6.75 -13.08
C LEU A 137 1.58 -6.82 -11.78
N PHE A 138 1.35 -8.02 -11.26
CA PHE A 138 0.65 -8.21 -9.98
C PHE A 138 1.38 -7.53 -8.81
N GLY A 139 2.71 -7.64 -8.76
CA GLY A 139 3.53 -6.93 -7.77
C GLY A 139 3.40 -5.41 -7.85
N LEU A 140 3.39 -4.84 -9.06
CA LEU A 140 3.16 -3.41 -9.27
C LEU A 140 1.78 -2.96 -8.80
N LEU A 141 0.73 -3.76 -9.09
CA LEU A 141 -0.62 -3.45 -8.63
C LEU A 141 -0.72 -3.44 -7.10
N ILE A 142 -0.04 -4.38 -6.41
CA ILE A 142 0.03 -4.38 -4.95
C ILE A 142 0.74 -3.12 -4.43
N GLN A 143 1.86 -2.71 -5.04
CA GLN A 143 2.57 -1.50 -4.62
C GLN A 143 1.73 -0.24 -4.77
N ILE A 144 0.99 -0.11 -5.88
CA ILE A 144 0.05 0.99 -6.12
C ILE A 144 -1.08 0.95 -5.09
N PHE A 145 -1.65 -0.23 -4.83
CA PHE A 145 -2.68 -0.41 -3.82
C PHE A 145 -2.19 0.02 -2.43
N LEU A 146 -1.00 -0.40 -2.00
CA LEU A 146 -0.41 -0.01 -0.72
C LEU A 146 -0.17 1.51 -0.63
N LEU A 147 0.26 2.16 -1.72
CA LEU A 147 0.38 3.61 -1.77
C LEU A 147 -0.97 4.29 -1.44
N PHE A 148 -2.06 3.85 -2.06
CA PHE A 148 -3.40 4.38 -1.77
C PHE A 148 -3.86 4.09 -0.35
N VAL A 149 -3.56 2.91 0.19
CA VAL A 149 -3.87 2.56 1.59
C VAL A 149 -3.16 3.52 2.55
N ILE A 150 -1.85 3.74 2.37
CA ILE A 150 -1.05 4.65 3.23
C ILE A 150 -1.62 6.06 3.19
N ILE A 151 -1.91 6.58 1.98
CA ILE A 151 -2.46 7.93 1.82
C ILE A 151 -3.84 8.04 2.48
N THR A 152 -4.67 7.00 2.39
CA THR A 152 -6.00 6.97 3.04
C THR A 152 -5.87 6.99 4.56
N ILE A 153 -4.93 6.21 5.12
CA ILE A 153 -4.65 6.21 6.57
C ILE A 153 -4.17 7.59 7.03
N GLU A 154 -3.23 8.21 6.31
CA GLU A 154 -2.74 9.56 6.63
C GLU A 154 -3.88 10.59 6.56
N SER A 155 -4.80 10.41 5.61
CA SER A 155 -5.96 11.28 5.44
C SER A 155 -6.93 11.16 6.61
N GLN A 156 -7.25 9.93 7.05
CA GLN A 156 -8.08 9.70 8.23
C GLN A 156 -7.42 10.27 9.49
N TRP A 157 -6.12 10.10 9.66
CA TRP A 157 -5.37 10.70 10.75
C TRP A 157 -5.55 12.22 10.80
N LYS A 158 -5.48 12.90 9.65
CA LYS A 158 -5.71 14.35 9.54
C LYS A 158 -7.16 14.74 9.81
N ILE A 159 -8.14 13.97 9.35
CA ILE A 159 -9.56 14.17 9.65
C ILE A 159 -9.79 14.17 11.16
N TYR A 160 -9.19 13.20 11.86
CA TYR A 160 -9.33 13.06 13.32
C TYR A 160 -8.72 14.25 14.05
N LYS A 161 -7.52 14.68 13.63
CA LYS A 161 -6.89 15.88 14.17
C LYS A 161 -7.74 17.15 13.93
N LYS A 162 -8.35 17.29 12.76
CA LYS A 162 -9.26 18.42 12.46
C LYS A 162 -10.50 18.42 13.36
N ALA A 163 -10.97 17.25 13.76
CA ALA A 163 -12.09 17.10 14.69
C ALA A 163 -11.66 17.16 16.17
N GLY A 164 -10.41 17.56 16.47
CA GLY A 164 -9.90 17.68 17.84
C GLY A 164 -9.62 16.33 18.53
N LYS A 165 -9.49 15.24 17.77
CA LYS A 165 -9.20 13.89 18.28
C LYS A 165 -7.77 13.47 17.92
N GLU A 166 -7.28 12.46 18.61
CA GLU A 166 -5.95 11.89 18.33
C GLU A 166 -5.96 11.11 17.02
N GLY A 167 -5.05 11.43 16.10
CA GLY A 167 -5.06 10.86 14.75
C GLY A 167 -4.75 9.37 14.68
N TRP A 168 -3.97 8.82 15.63
CA TRP A 168 -3.68 7.39 15.68
C TRP A 168 -4.93 6.54 15.94
N ALA A 169 -5.99 7.15 16.50
CA ALA A 169 -7.24 6.46 16.76
C ALA A 169 -7.87 5.90 15.49
N SER A 170 -7.62 6.51 14.31
CA SER A 170 -8.16 6.01 13.05
C SER A 170 -7.54 4.68 12.58
N ILE A 171 -6.41 4.26 13.16
CA ILE A 171 -5.70 3.03 12.75
C ILE A 171 -6.23 1.81 13.51
N ILE A 172 -6.61 1.96 14.78
CA ILE A 172 -7.05 0.84 15.62
C ILE A 172 -8.52 0.53 15.32
N PRO A 173 -8.89 -0.64 14.77
CA PRO A 173 -10.22 -0.86 14.19
C PRO A 173 -11.41 -0.54 15.10
N ILE A 174 -11.39 -1.02 16.35
CA ILE A 174 -12.50 -0.81 17.30
C ILE A 174 -12.51 0.64 17.80
N TYR A 175 -11.36 1.14 18.21
CA TYR A 175 -11.23 2.50 18.73
C TYR A 175 -11.52 3.56 17.66
N ASN A 176 -11.17 3.28 16.41
CA ASN A 176 -11.50 4.07 15.23
C ASN A 176 -13.01 4.33 15.16
N ILE A 177 -13.84 3.29 15.29
CA ILE A 177 -15.30 3.41 15.25
C ILE A 177 -15.82 4.21 16.44
N ILE A 178 -15.32 3.95 17.65
CA ILE A 178 -15.72 4.67 18.86
C ILE A 178 -15.47 6.18 18.69
N ILE A 179 -14.25 6.55 18.30
CA ILE A 179 -13.89 7.95 18.08
C ILE A 179 -14.62 8.54 16.87
N LEU A 180 -14.89 7.75 15.82
CA LEU A 180 -15.68 8.20 14.68
C LEU A 180 -17.09 8.58 15.12
N LEU A 181 -17.73 7.78 15.97
CA LEU A 181 -19.05 8.06 16.54
C LEU A 181 -19.04 9.37 17.35
N GLU A 182 -17.99 9.61 18.13
CA GLU A 182 -17.80 10.89 18.84
C GLU A 182 -17.64 12.06 17.86
N ILE A 183 -16.84 11.91 16.81
CA ILE A 183 -16.66 12.91 15.74
C ILE A 183 -18.00 13.19 15.04
N VAL A 184 -18.83 12.18 14.78
CA VAL A 184 -20.13 12.44 14.14
C VAL A 184 -21.24 12.83 15.13
N LYS A 185 -20.90 12.96 16.42
CA LYS A 185 -21.83 13.20 17.56
C LYS A 185 -22.98 12.19 17.60
N LYS A 186 -22.65 10.91 17.49
CA LYS A 186 -23.60 9.80 17.62
C LYS A 186 -23.30 8.98 18.88
N PRO A 187 -24.34 8.45 19.54
CA PRO A 187 -24.16 7.71 20.78
C PRO A 187 -23.45 6.38 20.52
N LEU A 188 -22.65 5.93 21.49
CA LEU A 188 -21.83 4.71 21.36
C LEU A 188 -22.62 3.44 21.08
N TRP A 189 -23.92 3.39 21.41
CA TRP A 189 -24.77 2.24 21.09
C TRP A 189 -24.92 1.99 19.59
N TRP A 190 -24.63 2.98 18.73
CA TRP A 190 -24.55 2.78 17.27
C TRP A 190 -23.48 1.75 16.89
N PHE A 191 -22.45 1.57 17.73
CA PHE A 191 -21.46 0.50 17.57
C PHE A 191 -22.13 -0.89 17.56
N ILE A 192 -23.11 -1.13 18.43
CA ILE A 192 -23.83 -2.41 18.50
C ILE A 192 -24.58 -2.67 17.20
N LEU A 193 -25.17 -1.62 16.59
CA LEU A 193 -25.85 -1.75 15.31
C LEU A 193 -24.91 -2.13 14.16
N LEU A 194 -23.63 -1.76 14.23
CA LEU A 194 -22.62 -2.14 13.25
C LEU A 194 -22.25 -3.63 13.31
N LEU A 195 -22.61 -4.33 14.39
CA LEU A 195 -22.40 -5.77 14.54
C LEU A 195 -23.55 -6.60 13.98
N ILE A 196 -24.70 -5.98 13.69
CA ILE A 196 -25.89 -6.65 13.15
C ILE A 196 -25.79 -6.65 11.61
N PRO A 197 -25.78 -7.82 10.94
CA PRO A 197 -25.75 -7.89 9.48
C PRO A 197 -26.90 -7.11 8.83
N PHE A 198 -26.65 -6.53 7.66
CA PHE A 198 -27.55 -5.65 6.89
C PHE A 198 -27.83 -4.29 7.54
N VAL A 199 -28.12 -4.25 8.84
CA VAL A 199 -28.25 -3.00 9.61
C VAL A 199 -26.93 -2.23 9.61
N ASN A 200 -25.81 -2.96 9.73
CA ASN A 200 -24.47 -2.39 9.69
C ASN A 200 -24.19 -1.56 8.42
N ILE A 201 -24.71 -1.96 7.26
CA ILE A 201 -24.54 -1.23 6.00
C ILE A 201 -25.24 0.13 6.09
N ILE A 202 -26.51 0.14 6.53
CA ILE A 202 -27.30 1.36 6.66
C ILE A 202 -26.65 2.31 7.66
N ILE A 203 -26.24 1.79 8.82
CA ILE A 203 -25.60 2.59 9.87
C ILE A 203 -24.24 3.12 9.43
N ALA A 204 -23.44 2.32 8.72
CA ALA A 204 -22.16 2.77 8.15
C ALA A 204 -22.36 3.93 7.17
N ILE A 205 -23.35 3.83 6.27
CA ILE A 205 -23.69 4.91 5.33
C ILE A 205 -24.10 6.18 6.09
N LEU A 206 -24.94 6.05 7.12
CA LEU A 206 -25.36 7.20 7.95
C LEU A 206 -24.19 7.84 8.70
N ILE A 207 -23.26 7.05 9.25
CA ILE A 207 -22.06 7.57 9.91
C ILE A 207 -21.19 8.33 8.90
N ILE A 208 -20.93 7.76 7.73
CA ILE A 208 -20.12 8.40 6.68
C ILE A 208 -20.81 9.67 6.18
N ASN A 209 -22.14 9.67 6.03
CA ASN A 209 -22.89 10.86 5.67
C ASN A 209 -22.77 11.96 6.72
N LYS A 210 -22.91 11.62 8.00
CA LYS A 210 -22.74 12.58 9.09
C LYS A 210 -21.31 13.11 9.15
N LEU A 211 -20.30 12.28 8.91
CA LEU A 211 -18.93 12.73 8.77
C LEU A 211 -18.82 13.75 7.61
N SER A 212 -19.36 13.44 6.44
CA SER A 212 -19.36 14.33 5.27
C SER A 212 -20.00 15.70 5.60
N ILE A 213 -21.17 15.70 6.24
CA ILE A 213 -21.88 16.92 6.66
C ILE A 213 -21.07 17.74 7.67
N ARG A 214 -20.38 17.09 8.61
CA ARG A 214 -19.50 17.75 9.59
C ARG A 214 -18.36 18.52 8.92
N PHE A 215 -18.00 18.19 7.68
CA PHE A 215 -17.00 18.91 6.89
C PHE A 215 -17.66 19.80 5.80
N GLY A 216 -18.94 20.13 5.95
CA GLY A 216 -19.67 21.00 5.00
C GLY A 216 -19.83 20.38 3.61
N LYS A 217 -19.88 19.05 3.50
CA LYS A 217 -20.05 18.32 2.24
C LYS A 217 -21.46 17.73 2.12
N ASN A 218 -21.84 17.42 0.88
CA ASN A 218 -23.17 16.92 0.52
C ASN A 218 -23.20 15.39 0.36
N GLU A 219 -24.39 14.87 0.04
CA GLU A 219 -24.62 13.44 -0.18
C GLU A 219 -23.78 12.87 -1.34
N GLY A 220 -23.55 13.65 -2.41
CA GLY A 220 -22.65 13.25 -3.49
C GLY A 220 -21.23 12.95 -3.00
N PHE A 221 -20.72 13.75 -2.07
CA PHE A 221 -19.42 13.50 -1.42
C PHE A 221 -19.47 12.27 -0.51
N THR A 222 -20.62 11.99 0.12
CA THR A 222 -20.83 10.77 0.91
C THR A 222 -20.67 9.52 0.04
N PHE A 223 -21.30 9.49 -1.14
CA PHE A 223 -21.12 8.38 -2.09
C PHE A 223 -19.67 8.26 -2.55
N GLY A 224 -18.99 9.39 -2.75
CA GLY A 224 -17.56 9.41 -3.02
C GLY A 224 -16.72 8.78 -1.90
N LEU A 225 -17.02 9.06 -0.63
CA LEU A 225 -16.36 8.42 0.51
C LEU A 225 -16.59 6.90 0.58
N ILE A 226 -17.76 6.41 0.13
CA ILE A 226 -18.11 4.99 0.15
C ILE A 226 -17.47 4.23 -1.02
N PHE A 227 -17.64 4.72 -2.25
CA PHE A 227 -17.22 4.00 -3.47
C PHE A 227 -15.78 4.31 -3.89
N LEU A 228 -15.27 5.49 -3.54
CA LEU A 228 -13.95 5.99 -3.94
C LEU A 228 -13.17 6.52 -2.72
N PRO A 229 -13.04 5.73 -1.63
CA PRO A 229 -12.48 6.20 -0.36
C PRO A 229 -11.05 6.75 -0.51
N PHE A 230 -10.24 6.13 -1.37
CA PHE A 230 -8.86 6.52 -1.65
C PHE A 230 -8.70 7.87 -2.38
N ILE A 231 -9.81 8.47 -2.83
CA ILE A 231 -9.85 9.84 -3.39
C ILE A 231 -10.52 10.79 -2.41
N PHE A 232 -11.67 10.42 -1.85
CA PHE A 232 -12.50 11.33 -1.07
C PHE A 232 -12.03 11.53 0.37
N TYR A 233 -11.45 10.51 1.03
CA TYR A 233 -10.84 10.71 2.35
C TYR A 233 -9.66 11.69 2.29
N PRO A 234 -8.72 11.60 1.32
CA PRO A 234 -7.69 12.61 1.14
C PRO A 234 -8.22 14.00 0.82
N LEU A 235 -9.24 14.12 -0.02
CA LEU A 235 -9.89 15.41 -0.28
C LEU A 235 -10.51 16.02 0.99
N LEU A 236 -10.94 15.20 1.95
CA LEU A 236 -11.47 15.68 3.23
C LEU A 236 -10.35 16.03 4.23
N GLY A 237 -9.39 15.12 4.40
CA GLY A 237 -8.33 15.22 5.41
C GLY A 237 -7.21 16.18 5.05
N MET A 238 -6.79 16.22 3.79
CA MET A 238 -5.62 17.00 3.35
C MET A 238 -5.98 18.37 2.77
N SER A 239 -7.25 18.63 2.48
CA SER A 239 -7.69 19.95 1.99
C SER A 239 -7.80 21.00 3.10
N LYS A 240 -8.08 22.25 2.74
CA LYS A 240 -8.34 23.35 3.68
C LYS A 240 -9.73 23.31 4.34
N VAL A 241 -10.53 22.28 4.08
CA VAL A 241 -11.87 22.15 4.66
C VAL A 241 -11.76 21.95 6.17
N GLU A 242 -12.53 22.72 6.93
CA GLU A 242 -12.58 22.68 8.39
C GLU A 242 -13.72 21.80 8.91
N TYR A 243 -13.57 21.33 10.14
CA TYR A 243 -14.58 20.53 10.83
C TYR A 243 -15.55 21.44 11.57
N ASN A 244 -16.85 21.25 11.34
CA ASN A 244 -17.92 21.98 12.01
C ASN A 244 -18.32 21.31 13.33
N ASN A 245 -18.06 22.03 14.42
CA ASN A 245 -18.36 21.65 15.79
C ASN A 245 -19.84 21.78 16.18
N GLU A 246 -20.74 22.29 15.33
CA GLU A 246 -22.19 22.45 15.62
C GLU A 246 -23.00 21.21 15.27
#